data_AF-A0A1H7UNY0-F1
#
_entry.id   AF-A0A1H7UNY0-F1
#
_cell.length_a   1.000
_cell.length_b   1.000
_cell.length_c   1.000
_cell.angle_alpha   90.00
_cell.angle_beta   90.00
_cell.angle_gamma   90.00
#
_symmetry.space_group_name_H-M   'P 1'
#
loop_
_entity.id
_entity.type
_entity.pdbx_description
1 polymer ?
#
loop_
_entity_poly.entity_id
_entity_poly.type
_entity_poly.pdbx_seq_one_letter_code
_entity_poly.pdbx_strand_id
1 'polypeptide(L)'
;MKTQSHIIRQAQDFARAVHEGDASGHDWWHVQRVTRIARILAHLEGANVYICELSAVLHDVADEKLNESKEAGYERVRHWLKQAGVEASDQGHVLEIVGTMSFSGGTGSAMQTLEGQIVQDADRLDAMGVIGIARTFAYSGWKGQSMYDPSVPLREHMTLEEYRKGKSTAINHFSEKLLKLKDRMNTESAKLLADGKHQSLELFVDAFDKEWAMGNEAYLRESPIHRGNVSRIHIAFDESTAGSLRIMLQSKPGEIVVTLGDHLMAGPLPNDHDFARSFSTRKQWFEERYSTAHAEDRKLTMVQAAFAWLTWPQQMKEMPCLIWAGDAAAEQLALRRLLTLMPDHSEVRLVNATSVLHQQNPNQRFKGTFEMNANQLQHVLDAAEPVPLSPQAQAGYRADWERLLSEDGFLRVFQGDMLCTVPLSYYDEEILKTVYRLDARHGFFKKSARVIGEVIGQGELTVSDSFIEYRIRHLIQTGALTYSGELDAMRHYSVSLADASGPKEQWSHEQRLAKAAKLKSLLSEMMEMNYTETGFMEELRQLDAESLGLSELSGSEALTGNIQTEINHLLSTYEDHKIQRVSLMRSLEKALIQIDETAPKE
;
A
#
# COMPACT_ATOMS: atom_id res chain seq x y z
N MET A 1 -19.39 -48.19 -36.68
CA MET A 1 -18.53 -46.99 -36.52
C MET A 1 -18.22 -46.84 -35.05
N LYS A 2 -16.94 -46.61 -34.68
CA LYS A 2 -16.58 -46.30 -33.29
C LYS A 2 -17.16 -44.91 -32.96
N THR A 3 -17.68 -44.72 -31.75
CA THR A 3 -18.15 -43.40 -31.31
C THR A 3 -16.96 -42.45 -31.12
N GLN A 4 -17.15 -41.14 -31.34
CA GLN A 4 -16.11 -40.13 -31.14
C GLN A 4 -15.47 -40.20 -29.75
N SER A 5 -16.26 -40.44 -28.70
CA SER A 5 -15.77 -40.62 -27.33
C SER A 5 -14.84 -41.83 -27.16
N HIS A 6 -15.07 -42.91 -27.93
CA HIS A 6 -14.19 -44.08 -27.90
C HIS A 6 -12.84 -43.77 -28.57
N ILE A 7 -12.84 -42.98 -29.65
CA ILE A 7 -11.61 -42.54 -30.33
C ILE A 7 -10.78 -41.63 -29.40
N ILE A 8 -11.42 -40.65 -28.74
CA ILE A 8 -10.72 -39.78 -27.78
C ILE A 8 -10.05 -40.60 -26.66
N ARG A 9 -10.75 -41.60 -26.11
CA ARG A 9 -10.16 -42.48 -25.09
C ARG A 9 -8.93 -43.24 -25.62
N GLN A 10 -9.01 -43.77 -26.85
CA GLN A 10 -7.86 -44.41 -27.49
C GLN A 10 -6.70 -43.42 -27.70
N ALA A 11 -6.99 -42.17 -28.06
CA ALA A 11 -5.98 -41.12 -28.22
C ALA A 11 -5.29 -40.82 -26.89
N GLN A 12 -6.06 -40.76 -25.80
CA GLN A 12 -5.56 -40.53 -24.45
C GLN A 12 -4.64 -41.67 -23.99
N ASP A 13 -5.05 -42.93 -24.19
CA ASP A 13 -4.22 -44.09 -23.86
C ASP A 13 -2.92 -44.09 -24.68
N PHE A 14 -3.01 -43.71 -25.97
CA PHE A 14 -1.85 -43.59 -26.84
C PHE A 14 -0.88 -42.50 -26.37
N ALA A 15 -1.36 -41.26 -26.19
CA ALA A 15 -0.51 -40.15 -25.76
C ALA A 15 0.06 -40.41 -24.36
N ARG A 16 -0.71 -40.99 -23.44
CA ARG A 16 -0.21 -41.39 -22.11
C ARG A 16 0.98 -42.34 -22.22
N ALA A 17 0.92 -43.35 -23.10
CA ALA A 17 2.02 -44.28 -23.31
C ALA A 17 3.26 -43.62 -23.93
N VAL A 18 3.08 -42.55 -24.73
CA VAL A 18 4.20 -41.77 -25.28
C VAL A 18 4.88 -40.91 -24.22
N HIS A 19 4.10 -40.29 -23.33
CA HIS A 19 4.58 -39.34 -22.33
C HIS A 19 4.88 -39.98 -20.96
N GLU A 20 4.79 -41.31 -20.84
CA GLU A 20 5.02 -42.02 -19.59
C GLU A 20 6.51 -41.94 -19.18
N GLY A 21 6.79 -41.30 -18.05
CA GLY A 21 8.14 -41.14 -17.51
C GLY A 21 8.86 -39.83 -17.89
N ASP A 22 8.22 -38.92 -18.62
CA ASP A 22 8.80 -37.60 -18.90
C ASP A 22 8.80 -36.70 -17.65
N ALA A 23 9.99 -36.30 -17.20
CA ALA A 23 10.19 -35.41 -16.06
C ALA A 23 10.46 -33.93 -16.47
N SER A 24 10.45 -33.62 -17.78
CA SER A 24 10.77 -32.28 -18.31
C SER A 24 9.63 -31.26 -18.16
N GLY A 25 8.45 -31.70 -17.70
CA GLY A 25 7.24 -30.88 -17.57
C GLY A 25 6.29 -30.97 -18.76
N HIS A 26 6.56 -31.85 -19.74
CA HIS A 26 5.65 -32.22 -20.85
C HIS A 26 5.02 -33.61 -20.61
N ASP A 27 4.68 -33.87 -19.35
CA ASP A 27 4.12 -35.14 -18.92
C ASP A 27 2.66 -35.33 -19.37
N TRP A 28 2.12 -36.52 -19.11
CA TRP A 28 0.72 -36.82 -19.36
C TRP A 28 -0.25 -35.79 -18.73
N TRP A 29 0.11 -35.22 -17.59
CA TRP A 29 -0.75 -34.26 -16.89
C TRP A 29 -0.82 -32.91 -17.60
N HIS A 30 0.25 -32.48 -18.28
CA HIS A 30 0.20 -31.35 -19.21
C HIS A 30 -0.83 -31.59 -20.32
N VAL A 31 -0.70 -32.70 -21.05
CA VAL A 31 -1.61 -33.06 -22.15
C VAL A 31 -3.07 -33.10 -21.65
N GLN A 32 -3.31 -33.67 -20.47
CA GLN A 32 -4.65 -33.73 -19.89
C GLN A 32 -5.23 -32.34 -19.58
N ARG A 33 -4.44 -31.42 -19.02
CA ARG A 33 -4.90 -30.05 -18.71
C ARG A 33 -5.19 -29.27 -19.99
N VAL A 34 -4.28 -29.31 -20.97
CA VAL A 34 -4.47 -28.66 -22.28
C VAL A 34 -5.74 -29.18 -22.96
N THR A 35 -5.91 -30.50 -23.00
CA THR A 35 -7.12 -31.13 -23.55
C THR A 35 -8.39 -30.63 -22.88
N ARG A 36 -8.40 -30.57 -21.53
CA ARG A 36 -9.56 -30.08 -20.78
C ARG A 36 -9.85 -28.60 -21.04
N ILE A 37 -8.81 -27.76 -21.12
CA ILE A 37 -8.94 -26.34 -21.42
C ILE A 37 -9.47 -26.15 -22.84
N ALA A 38 -8.87 -26.81 -23.84
CA ALA A 38 -9.29 -26.76 -25.24
C ALA A 38 -10.76 -27.18 -25.40
N ARG A 39 -11.17 -28.24 -24.71
CA ARG A 39 -12.56 -28.69 -24.71
C ARG A 39 -13.51 -27.62 -24.16
N ILE A 40 -13.17 -26.95 -23.07
CA ILE A 40 -14.01 -25.89 -22.49
C ILE A 40 -14.06 -24.67 -23.42
N LEU A 41 -12.91 -24.22 -23.92
CA LEU A 41 -12.84 -23.11 -24.87
C LEU A 41 -13.65 -23.40 -26.14
N ALA A 42 -13.59 -24.63 -26.68
CA ALA A 42 -14.41 -25.04 -27.82
C ALA A 42 -15.92 -24.88 -27.57
N HIS A 43 -16.41 -25.17 -26.36
CA HIS A 43 -17.82 -24.95 -26.03
C HIS A 43 -18.17 -23.46 -25.94
N LEU A 44 -17.28 -22.64 -25.39
CA LEU A 44 -17.52 -21.20 -25.21
C LEU A 44 -17.48 -20.45 -26.54
N GLU A 45 -16.54 -20.82 -27.42
CA GLU A 45 -16.31 -20.18 -28.71
C GLU A 45 -17.15 -20.79 -29.86
N GLY A 46 -17.91 -21.86 -29.58
CA GLY A 46 -18.78 -22.51 -30.56
C GLY A 46 -18.04 -23.33 -31.63
N ALA A 47 -16.83 -23.81 -31.33
CA ALA A 47 -16.01 -24.62 -32.23
C ALA A 47 -16.34 -26.12 -32.16
N ASN A 48 -15.79 -26.90 -33.08
CA ASN A 48 -15.92 -28.36 -33.03
C ASN A 48 -15.11 -28.96 -31.87
N VAL A 49 -15.82 -29.28 -30.79
CA VAL A 49 -15.27 -29.87 -29.56
C VAL A 49 -14.47 -31.14 -29.82
N TYR A 50 -14.94 -32.02 -30.71
CA TYR A 50 -14.28 -33.28 -31.00
C TYR A 50 -12.90 -33.06 -31.65
N ILE A 51 -12.82 -32.14 -32.62
CA ILE A 51 -11.56 -31.81 -33.29
C ILE A 51 -10.59 -31.13 -32.32
N CYS A 52 -11.06 -30.21 -31.49
CA CYS A 52 -10.23 -29.55 -30.48
C CYS A 52 -9.67 -30.56 -29.47
N GLU A 53 -10.52 -31.44 -28.92
CA GLU A 53 -10.11 -32.42 -27.92
C GLU A 53 -9.12 -33.44 -28.52
N LEU A 54 -9.39 -33.95 -29.72
CA LEU A 54 -8.51 -34.90 -30.39
C LEU A 54 -7.14 -34.28 -30.73
N SER A 55 -7.14 -33.05 -31.25
CA SER A 55 -5.91 -32.33 -31.59
C SER A 55 -5.09 -31.99 -30.34
N ALA A 56 -5.75 -31.56 -29.26
CA ALA A 56 -5.09 -31.26 -27.99
C ALA A 56 -4.50 -32.50 -27.31
N VAL A 57 -5.08 -33.69 -27.45
CA VAL A 57 -4.48 -34.92 -26.92
C VAL A 57 -3.20 -35.30 -27.69
N LEU A 58 -3.14 -34.99 -28.98
CA LEU A 58 -2.08 -35.46 -29.88
C LEU A 58 -1.00 -34.41 -30.19
N HIS A 59 -1.17 -33.14 -29.77
CA HIS A 59 -0.31 -32.02 -30.17
C HIS A 59 1.18 -32.24 -29.85
N ASP A 60 1.48 -32.78 -28.67
CA ASP A 60 2.85 -32.98 -28.19
C ASP A 60 3.46 -34.32 -28.64
N VAL A 61 2.65 -35.26 -29.16
CA VAL A 61 3.13 -36.55 -29.66
C VAL A 61 4.04 -36.39 -30.89
N ALA A 62 3.86 -35.31 -31.65
CA ALA A 62 4.66 -34.99 -32.83
C ALA A 62 5.90 -34.13 -32.52
N ASP A 63 6.21 -33.82 -31.25
CA ASP A 63 7.41 -33.04 -30.89
C ASP A 63 8.68 -33.81 -31.31
N GLU A 64 9.64 -33.08 -31.89
CA GLU A 64 10.97 -33.53 -32.31
C GLU A 64 11.79 -34.09 -31.14
N LYS A 65 11.45 -33.76 -29.90
CA LYS A 65 12.10 -34.35 -28.71
C LYS A 65 11.71 -35.82 -28.48
N LEU A 66 10.55 -36.24 -28.98
CA LEU A 66 9.99 -37.57 -28.78
C LEU A 66 10.11 -38.47 -30.02
N ASN A 67 10.60 -37.92 -31.13
CA ASN A 67 10.68 -38.58 -32.42
C ASN A 67 11.99 -38.19 -33.14
N GLU A 68 12.45 -39.00 -34.08
CA GLU A 68 13.72 -38.75 -34.80
C GLU A 68 13.71 -37.46 -35.64
N SER A 69 12.52 -37.04 -36.09
CA SER A 69 12.28 -35.77 -36.77
C SER A 69 10.83 -35.32 -36.61
N LYS A 70 10.54 -34.07 -36.94
CA LYS A 70 9.16 -33.54 -36.96
C LYS A 70 8.28 -34.29 -37.97
N GLU A 71 8.83 -34.67 -39.12
CA GLU A 71 8.14 -35.46 -40.14
C GLU A 71 7.80 -36.86 -39.63
N ALA A 72 8.71 -37.51 -38.90
CA ALA A 72 8.47 -38.82 -38.31
C ALA A 72 7.34 -38.78 -37.26
N GLY A 73 7.32 -37.74 -36.41
CA GLY A 73 6.23 -37.49 -35.47
C GLY A 73 4.89 -37.27 -36.16
N TYR A 74 4.88 -36.51 -37.26
CA TYR A 74 3.67 -36.26 -38.05
C TYR A 74 3.11 -37.54 -38.70
N GLU A 75 3.96 -38.37 -39.30
CA GLU A 75 3.53 -39.65 -39.87
C GLU A 75 3.02 -40.62 -38.80
N ARG A 76 3.61 -40.61 -37.61
CA ARG A 76 3.14 -41.41 -36.47
C ARG A 76 1.71 -41.05 -36.07
N VAL A 77 1.40 -39.75 -35.96
CA VAL A 77 0.04 -39.27 -35.67
C VAL A 77 -0.92 -39.63 -36.81
N ARG A 78 -0.52 -39.41 -38.07
CA ARG A 78 -1.33 -39.75 -39.25
C ARG A 78 -1.68 -41.24 -39.28
N HIS A 79 -0.70 -42.11 -39.05
CA HIS A 79 -0.89 -43.56 -39.02
C HIS A 79 -1.87 -43.96 -37.93
N TRP A 80 -1.71 -43.39 -36.73
CA TRP A 80 -2.60 -43.65 -35.60
C TRP A 80 -4.05 -43.22 -35.89
N LEU A 81 -4.26 -42.02 -36.45
CA LEU A 81 -5.61 -41.53 -36.80
C LEU A 81 -6.34 -42.46 -37.79
N LYS A 82 -5.61 -42.97 -38.80
CA LYS A 82 -6.15 -43.92 -39.77
C LYS A 82 -6.51 -45.27 -39.13
N GLN A 83 -5.66 -45.79 -38.24
CA GLN A 83 -5.93 -47.04 -37.52
C GLN A 83 -7.09 -46.90 -36.53
N ALA A 84 -7.23 -45.74 -35.88
CA ALA A 84 -8.30 -45.46 -34.94
C ALA A 84 -9.69 -45.41 -35.62
N GLY A 85 -9.72 -45.14 -36.94
CA GLY A 85 -10.94 -45.05 -37.74
C GLY A 85 -11.56 -43.65 -37.73
N VAL A 86 -10.73 -42.61 -37.66
CA VAL A 86 -11.15 -41.20 -37.79
C VAL A 86 -11.58 -40.93 -39.23
N GLU A 87 -12.61 -40.12 -39.45
CA GLU A 87 -13.06 -39.75 -40.81
C GLU A 87 -12.00 -38.94 -41.56
N ALA A 88 -11.90 -39.09 -42.88
CA ALA A 88 -10.81 -38.48 -43.66
C ALA A 88 -10.79 -36.94 -43.58
N SER A 89 -11.96 -36.29 -43.48
CA SER A 89 -12.07 -34.84 -43.26
C SER A 89 -11.44 -34.41 -41.93
N ASP A 90 -11.70 -35.17 -40.87
CA ASP A 90 -11.25 -34.88 -39.51
C ASP A 90 -9.76 -35.17 -39.38
N GLN A 91 -9.26 -36.22 -40.05
CA GLN A 91 -7.82 -36.51 -40.13
C GLN A 91 -7.03 -35.33 -40.69
N GLY A 92 -7.48 -34.76 -41.81
CA GLY A 92 -6.83 -33.60 -42.44
C GLY A 92 -6.78 -32.40 -41.50
N HIS A 93 -7.91 -32.09 -40.85
CA HIS A 93 -8.03 -30.96 -39.95
C HIS A 93 -7.15 -31.10 -38.69
N VAL A 94 -7.17 -32.28 -38.04
CA VAL A 94 -6.32 -32.55 -36.86
C VAL A 94 -4.83 -32.44 -37.21
N LEU A 95 -4.43 -33.00 -38.35
CA LEU A 95 -3.04 -32.97 -38.79
C LEU A 95 -2.56 -31.54 -39.10
N GLU A 96 -3.41 -30.70 -39.71
CA GLU A 96 -3.12 -29.28 -39.92
C GLU A 96 -2.84 -28.55 -38.61
N ILE A 97 -3.69 -28.77 -37.59
CA ILE A 97 -3.53 -28.17 -36.26
C ILE A 97 -2.23 -28.64 -35.62
N VAL A 98 -1.99 -29.95 -35.53
CA VAL A 98 -0.76 -30.51 -34.91
C VAL A 98 0.51 -30.02 -35.61
N GLY A 99 0.51 -29.90 -36.94
CA GLY A 99 1.67 -29.41 -37.70
C GLY A 99 2.05 -27.96 -37.40
N THR A 100 1.07 -27.14 -37.02
CA THR A 100 1.19 -25.68 -36.81
C THR A 100 1.33 -25.27 -35.33
N MET A 101 1.24 -26.21 -34.38
CA MET A 101 1.37 -25.96 -32.94
C MET A 101 2.78 -25.58 -32.48
N SER A 102 3.84 -26.03 -33.16
CA SER A 102 5.22 -25.82 -32.69
C SER A 102 5.62 -24.33 -32.70
N PHE A 103 5.81 -23.75 -31.50
CA PHE A 103 6.26 -22.36 -31.33
C PHE A 103 7.66 -22.15 -31.94
N SER A 104 7.68 -21.65 -33.16
CA SER A 104 8.90 -21.48 -33.96
C SER A 104 9.44 -20.06 -33.84
N GLY A 105 9.70 -19.57 -32.63
CA GLY A 105 10.30 -18.23 -32.43
C GLY A 105 9.50 -17.05 -32.98
N GLY A 106 8.21 -17.23 -33.29
CA GLY A 106 7.37 -16.18 -33.90
C GLY A 106 7.38 -16.12 -35.43
N THR A 107 8.06 -17.03 -36.12
CA THR A 107 8.14 -17.07 -37.60
C THR A 107 7.23 -18.12 -38.26
N GLY A 108 6.29 -18.69 -37.51
CA GLY A 108 5.35 -19.71 -38.02
C GLY A 108 4.14 -19.09 -38.73
N SER A 109 3.54 -19.83 -39.66
CA SER A 109 2.27 -19.47 -40.29
C SER A 109 1.18 -19.25 -39.24
N ALA A 110 0.38 -18.18 -39.38
CA ALA A 110 -0.72 -17.92 -38.46
C ALA A 110 -1.76 -19.04 -38.51
N MET A 111 -2.25 -19.47 -37.35
CA MET A 111 -3.27 -20.50 -37.22
C MET A 111 -4.60 -19.99 -37.79
N GLN A 112 -5.11 -20.62 -38.84
CA GLN A 112 -6.27 -20.13 -39.59
C GLN A 112 -7.61 -20.65 -39.07
N THR A 113 -7.63 -21.85 -38.50
CA THR A 113 -8.87 -22.49 -38.04
C THR A 113 -9.18 -22.10 -36.60
N LEU A 114 -10.47 -21.96 -36.28
CA LEU A 114 -10.93 -21.65 -34.92
C LEU A 114 -10.52 -22.77 -33.95
N GLU A 115 -10.67 -24.03 -34.36
CA GLU A 115 -10.25 -25.19 -33.57
C GLU A 115 -8.74 -25.17 -33.28
N GLY A 116 -7.92 -24.82 -34.29
CA GLY A 116 -6.48 -24.69 -34.11
C GLY A 116 -6.11 -23.55 -33.17
N GLN A 117 -6.78 -22.40 -33.30
CA GLN A 117 -6.60 -21.25 -32.41
C GLN A 117 -6.91 -21.61 -30.95
N ILE A 118 -7.97 -22.38 -30.72
CA ILE A 118 -8.38 -22.85 -29.40
C ILE A 118 -7.37 -23.82 -28.80
N VAL A 119 -6.86 -24.77 -29.58
CA VAL A 119 -5.84 -25.72 -29.09
C VAL A 119 -4.53 -24.99 -28.77
N GLN A 120 -4.15 -24.02 -29.60
CA GLN A 120 -3.00 -23.17 -29.38
C GLN A 120 -3.14 -22.29 -28.12
N ASP A 121 -4.32 -21.70 -27.91
CA ASP A 121 -4.62 -20.94 -26.70
C ASP A 121 -4.58 -21.82 -25.45
N ALA A 122 -5.13 -23.04 -25.52
CA ALA A 122 -5.11 -23.99 -24.41
C ALA A 122 -3.70 -24.38 -23.98
N ASP A 123 -2.80 -24.63 -24.93
CA ASP A 123 -1.38 -24.92 -24.66
C ASP A 123 -0.68 -23.71 -24.04
N ARG A 124 -0.85 -22.51 -24.62
CA ARG A 124 -0.27 -21.27 -24.09
C ARG A 124 -0.77 -20.94 -22.69
N LEU A 125 -2.05 -21.17 -22.41
CA LEU A 125 -2.64 -20.98 -21.08
C LEU A 125 -2.02 -21.92 -20.04
N ASP A 126 -1.66 -23.16 -20.41
CA ASP A 126 -0.99 -24.10 -19.50
C ASP A 126 0.48 -23.72 -19.25
N ALA A 127 1.11 -23.03 -20.20
CA ALA A 127 2.46 -22.47 -20.06
C ALA A 127 2.51 -21.19 -19.20
N MET A 128 1.36 -20.62 -18.79
CA MET A 128 1.25 -19.40 -17.99
C MET A 128 0.73 -19.65 -16.56
N GLY A 129 0.88 -18.63 -15.71
CA GLY A 129 0.49 -18.68 -14.30
C GLY A 129 1.38 -19.61 -13.46
N VAL A 130 0.88 -20.04 -12.29
CA VAL A 130 1.64 -20.82 -11.30
C VAL A 130 2.20 -22.14 -11.87
N ILE A 131 1.42 -22.83 -12.71
CA ILE A 131 1.89 -24.05 -13.39
C ILE A 131 3.01 -23.71 -14.39
N GLY A 132 2.86 -22.63 -15.15
CA GLY A 132 3.90 -22.13 -16.04
C GLY A 132 5.21 -21.81 -15.32
N ILE A 133 5.14 -21.20 -14.14
CA ILE A 133 6.30 -20.93 -13.27
C ILE A 133 7.01 -22.24 -12.93
N ALA A 134 6.28 -23.20 -12.34
CA ALA A 134 6.85 -24.49 -11.93
C ALA A 134 7.48 -25.25 -13.09
N ARG A 135 6.79 -25.29 -14.25
CA ARG A 135 7.29 -25.95 -15.46
C ARG A 135 8.56 -25.29 -16.00
N THR A 136 8.65 -23.97 -15.95
CA THR A 136 9.83 -23.23 -16.43
C THR A 136 11.07 -23.62 -15.64
N PHE A 137 10.98 -23.71 -14.32
CA PHE A 137 12.09 -24.13 -13.47
C PHE A 137 12.39 -25.62 -13.58
N ALA A 138 11.37 -26.49 -13.65
CA ALA A 138 11.57 -27.92 -13.85
C ALA A 138 12.29 -28.22 -15.17
N TYR A 139 11.84 -27.59 -16.26
CA TYR A 139 12.47 -27.72 -17.57
C TYR A 139 13.90 -27.16 -17.59
N SER A 140 14.11 -25.99 -16.98
CA SER A 140 15.45 -25.39 -16.89
C SER A 140 16.41 -26.29 -16.12
N GLY A 141 15.97 -26.86 -14.99
CA GLY A 141 16.74 -27.84 -14.22
C GLY A 141 17.06 -29.10 -15.02
N TRP A 142 16.09 -29.66 -15.73
CA TRP A 142 16.30 -30.82 -16.62
C TRP A 142 17.29 -30.53 -17.76
N LYS A 143 17.28 -29.30 -18.30
CA LYS A 143 18.24 -28.84 -19.31
C LYS A 143 19.62 -28.46 -18.75
N GLY A 144 19.79 -28.41 -17.43
CA GLY A 144 21.01 -27.91 -16.78
C GLY A 144 21.22 -26.40 -16.94
N GLN A 145 20.13 -25.65 -17.15
CA GLN A 145 20.14 -24.19 -17.28
C GLN A 145 19.98 -23.53 -15.91
N SER A 146 20.78 -22.49 -15.63
CA SER A 146 20.70 -21.73 -14.37
C SER A 146 19.33 -21.06 -14.19
N MET A 147 18.89 -20.98 -12.93
CA MET A 147 17.68 -20.24 -12.55
C MET A 147 17.78 -18.76 -12.94
N TYR A 148 18.87 -18.11 -12.52
CA TYR A 148 19.16 -16.72 -12.86
C TYR A 148 20.67 -16.49 -12.88
N ASP A 149 21.10 -15.56 -13.74
CA ASP A 149 22.49 -15.11 -13.89
C ASP A 149 22.43 -13.68 -14.44
N PRO A 150 22.81 -12.66 -13.65
CA PRO A 150 22.75 -11.26 -14.07
C PRO A 150 23.72 -10.93 -15.21
N SER A 151 24.77 -11.75 -15.41
CA SER A 151 25.71 -11.58 -16.54
C SER A 151 25.13 -12.03 -17.89
N VAL A 152 23.98 -12.72 -17.88
CA VAL A 152 23.31 -13.20 -19.11
C VAL A 152 22.22 -12.20 -19.52
N PRO A 153 22.43 -11.40 -20.59
CA PRO A 153 21.51 -10.34 -20.99
C PRO A 153 20.16 -10.87 -21.48
N LEU A 154 19.15 -10.00 -21.49
CA LEU A 154 17.84 -10.32 -22.08
C LEU A 154 17.98 -10.33 -23.60
N ARG A 155 17.35 -11.31 -24.25
CA ARG A 155 17.33 -11.40 -25.72
C ARG A 155 16.04 -10.77 -26.26
N GLU A 156 16.17 -9.62 -26.90
CA GLU A 156 15.01 -8.89 -27.45
C GLU A 156 14.57 -9.44 -28.81
N HIS A 157 15.53 -9.75 -29.68
CA HIS A 157 15.33 -10.37 -30.98
C HIS A 157 16.05 -11.72 -31.01
N MET A 158 15.35 -12.76 -31.46
CA MET A 158 15.91 -14.12 -31.53
C MET A 158 15.57 -14.75 -32.86
N THR A 159 16.56 -15.33 -33.52
CA THR A 159 16.36 -16.35 -34.55
C THR A 159 15.89 -17.66 -33.90
N LEU A 160 15.34 -18.58 -34.70
CA LEU A 160 14.92 -19.90 -34.22
C LEU A 160 16.08 -20.68 -33.60
N GLU A 161 17.29 -20.56 -34.16
CA GLU A 161 18.48 -21.23 -33.63
C GLU A 161 18.92 -20.64 -32.29
N GLU A 162 18.90 -19.31 -32.14
CA GLU A 162 19.24 -18.65 -30.88
C GLU A 162 18.22 -18.98 -29.78
N TYR A 163 16.93 -19.08 -30.11
CA TYR A 163 15.91 -19.51 -29.15
C TYR A 163 16.15 -20.95 -28.68
N ARG A 164 16.54 -21.86 -29.59
CA ARG A 164 16.73 -23.29 -29.29
C ARG A 164 18.07 -23.62 -28.62
N LYS A 165 19.15 -22.91 -28.97
CA LYS A 165 20.54 -23.24 -28.58
C LYS A 165 21.25 -22.13 -27.81
N GLY A 166 20.71 -20.92 -27.78
CA GLY A 166 21.33 -19.79 -27.08
C GLY A 166 21.28 -19.95 -25.57
N LYS A 167 22.35 -19.53 -24.89
CA LYS A 167 22.42 -19.49 -23.43
C LYS A 167 21.39 -18.50 -22.89
N SER A 168 20.53 -18.94 -21.98
CA SER A 168 19.56 -18.11 -21.26
C SER A 168 19.41 -18.59 -19.82
N THR A 169 18.50 -17.99 -19.07
CA THR A 169 18.17 -18.34 -17.68
C THR A 169 16.66 -18.58 -17.54
N ALA A 170 16.26 -19.31 -16.51
CA ALA A 170 14.83 -19.58 -16.27
C ALA A 170 14.06 -18.26 -16.10
N ILE A 171 14.62 -17.30 -15.37
CA ILE A 171 14.03 -15.97 -15.16
C ILE A 171 13.99 -15.15 -16.46
N ASN A 172 15.04 -15.15 -17.28
CA ASN A 172 15.00 -14.44 -18.57
C ASN A 172 13.86 -14.95 -19.47
N HIS A 173 13.51 -16.25 -19.38
CA HIS A 173 12.42 -16.84 -20.15
C HIS A 173 11.06 -16.17 -19.91
N PHE A 174 10.83 -15.61 -18.71
CA PHE A 174 9.61 -14.88 -18.39
C PHE A 174 9.45 -13.68 -19.31
N SER A 175 10.45 -12.81 -19.37
CA SER A 175 10.46 -11.61 -20.21
C SER A 175 10.64 -11.93 -21.69
N GLU A 176 11.43 -12.95 -22.03
CA GLU A 176 11.66 -13.36 -23.41
C GLU A 176 10.40 -13.94 -24.06
N LYS A 177 9.59 -14.70 -23.31
CA LYS A 177 8.43 -15.43 -23.82
C LYS A 177 7.15 -15.30 -22.98
N LEU A 178 7.16 -15.74 -21.71
CA LEU A 178 5.91 -16.01 -20.98
C LEU A 178 5.02 -14.78 -20.80
N LEU A 179 5.61 -13.64 -20.49
CA LEU A 179 4.89 -12.37 -20.33
C LEU A 179 4.27 -11.90 -21.66
N LYS A 180 4.89 -12.25 -22.80
CA LYS A 180 4.38 -11.91 -24.15
C LYS A 180 3.24 -12.83 -24.62
N LEU A 181 2.91 -13.90 -23.91
CA LEU A 181 1.90 -14.88 -24.34
C LEU A 181 0.47 -14.32 -24.26
N LYS A 182 0.20 -13.45 -23.30
CA LYS A 182 -1.11 -12.79 -23.11
C LYS A 182 -1.58 -12.10 -24.39
N ASP A 183 -0.70 -11.29 -24.99
CA ASP A 183 -1.00 -10.52 -26.21
C ASP A 183 -1.04 -11.38 -27.47
N ARG A 184 -0.72 -12.66 -27.36
CA ARG A 184 -0.72 -13.63 -28.46
C ARG A 184 -1.91 -14.58 -28.40
N MET A 185 -2.80 -14.47 -27.40
CA MET A 185 -4.01 -15.29 -27.35
C MET A 185 -4.94 -14.97 -28.53
N ASN A 186 -5.55 -16.01 -29.09
CA ASN A 186 -6.38 -15.88 -30.28
C ASN A 186 -7.83 -15.53 -29.93
N THR A 187 -8.44 -16.30 -29.01
CA THR A 187 -9.87 -16.23 -28.66
C THR A 187 -10.14 -15.30 -27.49
N GLU A 188 -11.37 -14.76 -27.41
CA GLU A 188 -11.76 -13.83 -26.33
C GLU A 188 -11.79 -14.52 -24.97
N SER A 189 -12.30 -15.75 -24.89
CA SER A 189 -12.29 -16.52 -23.63
C SER A 189 -10.86 -16.80 -23.15
N ALA A 190 -9.91 -17.06 -24.07
CA ALA A 190 -8.52 -17.28 -23.69
C ALA A 190 -7.83 -16.00 -23.21
N LYS A 191 -8.09 -14.85 -23.85
CA LYS A 191 -7.56 -13.54 -23.41
C LYS A 191 -7.97 -13.24 -21.96
N LEU A 192 -9.26 -13.41 -21.64
CA LEU A 192 -9.77 -13.21 -20.28
C LEU A 192 -9.10 -14.13 -19.25
N LEU A 193 -8.87 -15.40 -19.58
CA LEU A 193 -8.16 -16.33 -18.69
C LEU A 193 -6.67 -16.02 -18.59
N ALA A 194 -6.07 -15.49 -19.65
CA ALA A 194 -4.66 -15.15 -19.70
C ALA A 194 -4.33 -13.95 -18.80
N ASP A 195 -5.27 -13.00 -18.59
CA ASP A 195 -5.08 -11.83 -17.73
C ASP A 195 -4.67 -12.22 -16.30
N GLY A 196 -5.47 -13.04 -15.62
CA GLY A 196 -5.16 -13.48 -14.25
C GLY A 196 -3.90 -14.35 -14.15
N LYS A 197 -3.62 -15.13 -15.20
CA LYS A 197 -2.38 -15.93 -15.30
C LYS A 197 -1.15 -15.06 -15.51
N HIS A 198 -1.26 -14.00 -16.32
CA HIS A 198 -0.20 -13.03 -16.56
C HIS A 198 0.13 -12.27 -15.28
N GLN A 199 -0.87 -11.79 -14.55
CA GLN A 199 -0.68 -11.13 -13.25
C GLN A 199 0.09 -12.02 -12.27
N SER A 200 -0.18 -13.33 -12.25
CA SER A 200 0.56 -14.28 -11.41
C SER A 200 2.05 -14.38 -11.80
N LEU A 201 2.38 -14.24 -13.09
CA LEU A 201 3.77 -14.23 -13.57
C LEU A 201 4.47 -12.94 -13.16
N GLU A 202 3.81 -11.78 -13.30
CA GLU A 202 4.36 -10.48 -12.89
C GLU A 202 4.64 -10.45 -11.39
N LEU A 203 3.68 -10.89 -10.57
CA LEU A 203 3.84 -10.98 -9.11
C LEU A 203 4.99 -11.91 -8.71
N PHE A 204 5.17 -13.02 -9.43
CA PHE A 204 6.30 -13.92 -9.18
C PHE A 204 7.64 -13.27 -9.52
N VAL A 205 7.75 -12.61 -10.68
CA VAL A 205 8.99 -11.92 -11.09
C VAL A 205 9.34 -10.80 -10.11
N ASP A 206 8.35 -10.01 -9.68
CA ASP A 206 8.51 -8.96 -8.66
C ASP A 206 8.95 -9.54 -7.30
N ALA A 207 8.32 -10.62 -6.84
CA ALA A 207 8.73 -11.30 -5.61
C ALA A 207 10.17 -11.85 -5.71
N PHE A 208 10.49 -12.50 -6.83
CA PHE A 208 11.84 -13.02 -7.08
C PHE A 208 12.88 -11.90 -7.10
N ASP A 209 12.59 -10.78 -7.76
CA ASP A 209 13.47 -9.61 -7.85
C ASP A 209 13.73 -8.99 -6.47
N LYS A 210 12.69 -8.85 -5.63
CA LYS A 210 12.80 -8.37 -4.24
C LYS A 210 13.63 -9.30 -3.37
N GLU A 211 13.40 -10.62 -3.45
CA GLU A 211 14.20 -11.60 -2.70
C GLU A 211 15.65 -11.61 -3.20
N TRP A 212 15.87 -11.49 -4.50
CA TRP A 212 17.21 -11.37 -5.09
C TRP A 212 17.92 -10.11 -4.59
N ALA A 213 17.21 -8.99 -4.45
CA ALA A 213 17.74 -7.73 -3.92
C ALA A 213 18.29 -7.87 -2.50
N MET A 214 17.65 -8.68 -1.64
CA MET A 214 18.07 -8.84 -0.24
C MET A 214 19.46 -9.47 -0.10
N GLY A 215 19.88 -10.30 -1.07
CA GLY A 215 21.18 -10.97 -1.07
C GLY A 215 22.27 -10.23 -1.85
N ASN A 216 22.01 -9.00 -2.32
CA ASN A 216 22.78 -8.41 -3.41
C ASN A 216 23.23 -6.96 -3.15
N GLU A 217 24.55 -6.75 -3.20
CA GLU A 217 25.17 -5.43 -3.05
C GLU A 217 25.18 -4.60 -4.35
N ALA A 218 24.76 -5.17 -5.49
CA ALA A 218 24.70 -4.53 -6.81
C ALA A 218 23.30 -4.65 -7.45
N TYR A 219 22.24 -4.58 -6.64
CA TYR A 219 20.86 -4.76 -7.07
C TYR A 219 20.48 -4.02 -8.37
N LEU A 220 20.83 -2.75 -8.54
CA LEU A 220 20.44 -2.00 -9.75
C LEU A 220 21.04 -2.59 -11.04
N ARG A 221 22.23 -3.20 -10.94
CA ARG A 221 22.88 -3.87 -12.07
C ARG A 221 22.37 -5.29 -12.28
N GLU A 222 22.00 -5.96 -11.19
CA GLU A 222 21.69 -7.39 -11.19
C GLU A 222 20.20 -7.72 -11.16
N SER A 223 19.34 -6.74 -10.92
CA SER A 223 17.88 -6.88 -10.87
C SER A 223 17.33 -7.50 -12.16
N PRO A 224 16.58 -8.61 -12.08
CA PRO A 224 15.81 -9.14 -13.20
C PRO A 224 14.94 -8.12 -13.95
N ILE A 225 14.42 -7.12 -13.24
CA ILE A 225 13.49 -6.12 -13.79
C ILE A 225 14.24 -4.92 -14.38
N HIS A 226 15.25 -4.42 -13.68
CA HIS A 226 15.86 -3.14 -14.00
C HIS A 226 17.12 -3.25 -14.88
N ARG A 227 17.98 -4.27 -14.69
CA ARG A 227 19.20 -4.55 -15.48
C ARG A 227 19.96 -3.31 -16.00
N GLY A 228 20.20 -2.31 -15.17
CA GLY A 228 20.95 -1.10 -15.56
C GLY A 228 20.19 -0.07 -16.42
N ASN A 229 18.90 -0.27 -16.68
CA ASN A 229 18.05 0.69 -17.40
C ASN A 229 17.42 1.76 -16.47
N VAL A 230 17.99 1.97 -15.29
CA VAL A 230 17.52 2.98 -14.34
C VAL A 230 18.16 4.31 -14.70
N SER A 231 17.35 5.33 -14.96
CA SER A 231 17.78 6.70 -15.22
C SER A 231 17.60 7.62 -14.01
N ARG A 232 16.70 7.27 -13.08
CA ARG A 232 16.43 8.04 -11.86
C ARG A 232 15.78 7.19 -10.78
N ILE A 233 16.08 7.51 -9.52
CA ILE A 233 15.45 6.92 -8.35
C ILE A 233 14.56 7.94 -7.65
N HIS A 234 13.29 7.60 -7.45
CA HIS A 234 12.35 8.35 -6.63
C HIS A 234 12.28 7.72 -5.25
N ILE A 235 12.55 8.51 -4.21
CA ILE A 235 12.66 8.01 -2.83
C ILE A 235 11.43 8.48 -2.06
N ALA A 236 10.68 7.52 -1.54
CA ALA A 236 9.53 7.73 -0.68
C ALA A 236 9.81 7.15 0.72
N PHE A 237 9.23 7.75 1.75
CA PHE A 237 9.42 7.32 3.15
C PHE A 237 8.24 6.55 3.74
N ASP A 238 7.25 6.21 2.90
CA ASP A 238 6.09 5.40 3.25
C ASP A 238 5.51 4.70 2.01
N GLU A 239 4.75 3.63 2.21
CA GLU A 239 4.17 2.85 1.11
C GLU A 239 3.03 3.56 0.37
N SER A 240 2.35 4.52 1.00
CA SER A 240 1.28 5.30 0.35
C SER A 240 1.86 6.19 -0.74
N THR A 241 2.88 6.98 -0.40
CA THR A 241 3.63 7.81 -1.34
C THR A 241 4.27 6.93 -2.42
N ALA A 242 4.89 5.81 -2.04
CA ALA A 242 5.51 4.90 -3.00
C ALA A 242 4.49 4.33 -4.00
N GLY A 243 3.30 3.94 -3.54
CA GLY A 243 2.20 3.48 -4.38
C GLY A 243 1.74 4.54 -5.39
N SER A 244 1.51 5.77 -4.92
CA SER A 244 1.13 6.89 -5.80
C SER A 244 2.21 7.21 -6.83
N LEU A 245 3.49 7.18 -6.44
CA LEU A 245 4.61 7.38 -7.37
C LEU A 245 4.72 6.27 -8.41
N ARG A 246 4.53 5.00 -8.03
CA ARG A 246 4.55 3.87 -8.98
C ARG A 246 3.47 4.02 -10.05
N ILE A 247 2.27 4.48 -9.67
CA ILE A 247 1.18 4.77 -10.62
C ILE A 247 1.57 5.95 -11.52
N MET A 248 2.08 7.04 -10.95
CA MET A 248 2.52 8.23 -11.70
C MET A 248 3.61 7.89 -12.74
N LEU A 249 4.53 6.98 -12.41
CA LEU A 249 5.70 6.64 -13.21
C LEU A 249 5.50 5.47 -14.17
N GLN A 250 4.28 4.94 -14.33
CA GLN A 250 4.00 3.80 -15.22
C GLN A 250 4.46 4.03 -16.66
N SER A 251 4.46 5.28 -17.13
CA SER A 251 4.91 5.67 -18.48
C SER A 251 6.43 5.88 -18.60
N LYS A 252 7.17 5.74 -17.50
CA LYS A 252 8.61 6.05 -17.41
C LYS A 252 9.41 4.85 -16.88
N PRO A 253 9.66 3.83 -17.72
CA PRO A 253 10.25 2.56 -17.27
C PRO A 253 11.68 2.66 -16.68
N GLY A 254 12.39 3.78 -16.91
CA GLY A 254 13.70 4.03 -16.30
C GLY A 254 13.67 4.78 -14.96
N GLU A 255 12.51 5.29 -14.54
CA GLU A 255 12.36 5.96 -13.24
C GLU A 255 11.76 4.97 -12.22
N ILE A 256 12.53 4.59 -11.20
CA ILE A 256 12.11 3.58 -10.21
C ILE A 256 11.73 4.23 -8.88
N VAL A 257 10.88 3.55 -8.10
CA VAL A 257 10.47 4.01 -6.76
C VAL A 257 11.07 3.11 -5.68
N VAL A 258 11.78 3.72 -4.74
CA VAL A 258 12.33 3.06 -3.56
C VAL A 258 11.62 3.57 -2.31
N THR A 259 11.13 2.63 -1.50
CA THR A 259 10.57 2.94 -0.18
C THR A 259 11.62 2.77 0.90
N LEU A 260 11.89 3.83 1.67
CA LEU A 260 12.71 3.83 2.87
C LEU A 260 11.86 4.15 4.11
N GLY A 261 10.88 3.28 4.39
CA GLY A 261 10.01 3.45 5.56
C GLY A 261 10.71 3.11 6.87
N ASP A 262 10.52 3.94 7.90
CA ASP A 262 10.82 3.62 9.31
C ASP A 262 10.02 4.56 10.23
N HIS A 263 9.74 4.13 11.46
CA HIS A 263 9.08 4.96 12.46
C HIS A 263 10.16 5.67 13.28
N LEU A 264 10.46 6.89 12.84
CA LEU A 264 11.49 7.73 13.44
C LEU A 264 10.90 8.78 14.40
N MET A 265 9.61 9.07 14.28
CA MET A 265 8.95 10.07 15.11
C MET A 265 8.90 9.67 16.59
N ALA A 266 8.73 8.37 16.88
CA ALA A 266 8.59 7.85 18.23
C ALA A 266 9.64 6.77 18.55
N GLY A 267 10.08 6.73 19.80
CA GLY A 267 11.09 5.79 20.29
C GLY A 267 12.53 6.23 20.03
N PRO A 268 13.53 5.42 20.38
CA PRO A 268 14.93 5.73 20.11
C PRO A 268 15.17 5.83 18.59
N LEU A 269 16.04 6.75 18.17
CA LEU A 269 16.47 6.84 16.78
C LEU A 269 17.51 5.74 16.46
N PRO A 270 17.53 5.23 15.23
CA PRO A 270 18.60 4.34 14.78
C PRO A 270 19.93 5.10 14.75
N ASN A 271 20.97 4.51 15.32
CA ASN A 271 22.33 5.03 15.22
C ASN A 271 23.11 4.11 14.29
N ASP A 272 23.36 4.56 13.07
CA ASP A 272 24.00 3.74 12.05
C ASP A 272 25.51 3.51 12.34
N HIS A 273 26.13 4.25 13.27
CA HIS A 273 27.49 3.95 13.80
C HIS A 273 27.52 2.81 14.83
N ASP A 274 26.41 2.54 15.51
CA ASP A 274 26.23 1.43 16.45
C ASP A 274 24.87 0.76 16.20
N PHE A 275 24.69 0.28 14.96
CA PHE A 275 23.40 -0.17 14.45
C PHE A 275 22.85 -1.35 15.26
N ALA A 276 23.67 -2.35 15.58
CA ALA A 276 23.22 -3.54 16.31
C ALA A 276 22.67 -3.20 17.70
N ARG A 277 23.35 -2.31 18.43
CA ARG A 277 22.89 -1.86 19.74
C ARG A 277 21.63 -1.02 19.61
N SER A 278 21.64 0.00 18.75
CA SER A 278 20.49 0.89 18.59
C SER A 278 19.25 0.15 18.09
N PHE A 279 19.39 -0.82 17.18
CA PHE A 279 18.30 -1.70 16.75
C PHE A 279 17.71 -2.50 17.91
N SER A 280 18.56 -3.08 18.75
CA SER A 280 18.13 -3.85 19.93
C SER A 280 17.40 -2.95 20.95
N THR A 281 17.94 -1.76 21.23
CA THR A 281 17.31 -0.78 22.12
C THR A 281 15.96 -0.31 21.59
N ARG A 282 15.85 -0.03 20.28
CA ARG A 282 14.58 0.33 19.64
C ARG A 282 13.56 -0.79 19.77
N LYS A 283 13.95 -2.02 19.45
CA LYS A 283 13.08 -3.20 19.53
C LYS A 283 12.50 -3.36 20.93
N GLN A 284 13.37 -3.34 21.95
CA GLN A 284 12.96 -3.43 23.35
C GLN A 284 12.01 -2.29 23.73
N TRP A 285 12.31 -1.05 23.34
CA TRP A 285 11.47 0.11 23.67
C TRP A 285 10.04 -0.04 23.16
N PHE A 286 9.86 -0.51 21.92
CA PHE A 286 8.54 -0.77 21.34
C PHE A 286 7.86 -1.98 22.00
N GLU A 287 8.56 -3.08 22.23
CA GLU A 287 8.01 -4.28 22.89
C GLU A 287 7.47 -3.98 24.29
N GLU A 288 8.15 -3.13 25.06
CA GLU A 288 7.72 -2.74 26.41
C GLU A 288 6.51 -1.79 26.43
N ARG A 289 6.35 -0.98 25.38
CA ARG A 289 5.41 0.15 25.38
C ARG A 289 4.21 -0.06 24.50
N TYR A 290 4.30 -0.81 23.40
CA TYR A 290 3.19 -1.01 22.49
C TYR A 290 2.30 -2.18 22.93
N SER A 291 1.09 -2.26 22.39
CA SER A 291 0.19 -3.37 22.64
C SER A 291 0.73 -4.61 21.93
N THR A 292 0.34 -5.82 22.36
CA THR A 292 0.87 -7.07 21.77
C THR A 292 0.69 -7.10 20.26
N ALA A 293 -0.50 -6.70 19.78
CA ALA A 293 -0.79 -6.65 18.35
C ALA A 293 0.16 -5.70 17.59
N HIS A 294 0.39 -4.49 18.11
CA HIS A 294 1.32 -3.56 17.47
C HIS A 294 2.77 -3.99 17.62
N ALA A 295 3.19 -4.53 18.76
CA ALA A 295 4.57 -4.96 18.99
C ALA A 295 4.99 -6.06 18.00
N GLU A 296 4.12 -7.02 17.68
CA GLU A 296 4.41 -8.04 16.66
C GLU A 296 4.56 -7.45 15.25
N ASP A 297 3.65 -6.56 14.85
CA ASP A 297 3.73 -5.84 13.57
C ASP A 297 5.00 -4.97 13.47
N ARG A 298 5.38 -4.32 14.58
CA ARG A 298 6.62 -3.53 14.70
C ARG A 298 7.87 -4.38 14.46
N LYS A 299 7.92 -5.64 14.93
CA LYS A 299 9.09 -6.50 14.72
C LYS A 299 9.38 -6.73 13.24
N LEU A 300 8.35 -7.12 12.48
CA LEU A 300 8.49 -7.39 11.04
C LEU A 300 8.89 -6.13 10.28
N THR A 301 8.16 -5.03 10.50
CA THR A 301 8.40 -3.76 9.82
C THR A 301 9.78 -3.16 10.14
N MET A 302 10.27 -3.30 11.39
CA MET A 302 11.62 -2.88 11.76
C MET A 302 12.71 -3.69 11.04
N VAL A 303 12.53 -5.01 10.89
CA VAL A 303 13.50 -5.86 10.16
C VAL A 303 13.52 -5.49 8.68
N GLN A 304 12.35 -5.33 8.05
CA GLN A 304 12.24 -4.90 6.66
C GLN A 304 12.88 -3.53 6.44
N ALA A 305 12.63 -2.57 7.34
CA ALA A 305 13.29 -1.28 7.32
C ALA A 305 14.81 -1.43 7.45
N ALA A 306 15.31 -2.25 8.38
CA ALA A 306 16.75 -2.47 8.53
C ALA A 306 17.41 -2.96 7.23
N PHE A 307 16.81 -3.93 6.54
CA PHE A 307 17.31 -4.37 5.24
C PHE A 307 17.34 -3.24 4.23
N ALA A 308 16.24 -2.49 4.07
CA ALA A 308 16.16 -1.40 3.10
C ALA A 308 17.19 -0.30 3.38
N TRP A 309 17.29 0.14 4.63
CA TRP A 309 18.20 1.21 5.06
C TRP A 309 19.69 0.82 5.00
N LEU A 310 20.03 -0.46 5.10
CA LEU A 310 21.41 -0.93 4.97
C LEU A 310 21.84 -1.16 3.51
N THR A 311 20.90 -1.44 2.60
CA THR A 311 21.21 -1.79 1.20
C THR A 311 21.08 -0.60 0.25
N TRP A 312 19.94 0.09 0.27
CA TRP A 312 19.58 1.07 -0.75
C TRP A 312 20.48 2.31 -0.81
N PRO A 313 20.91 2.92 0.31
CA PRO A 313 21.81 4.07 0.25
C PRO A 313 23.11 3.81 -0.51
N GLN A 314 23.61 2.56 -0.51
CA GLN A 314 24.79 2.17 -1.29
C GLN A 314 24.51 2.13 -2.80
N GLN A 315 23.31 1.68 -3.19
CA GLN A 315 22.88 1.63 -4.60
C GLN A 315 22.66 3.02 -5.21
N MET A 316 22.24 3.98 -4.37
CA MET A 316 21.87 5.33 -4.80
C MET A 316 23.06 6.26 -5.04
N LYS A 317 24.28 5.85 -4.68
CA LYS A 317 25.48 6.72 -4.69
C LYS A 317 25.86 7.30 -6.05
N GLU A 318 25.50 6.61 -7.12
CA GLU A 318 25.89 6.97 -8.50
C GLU A 318 24.66 7.27 -9.38
N MET A 319 23.48 7.43 -8.76
CA MET A 319 22.21 7.56 -9.47
C MET A 319 21.57 8.93 -9.20
N PRO A 320 20.98 9.59 -10.22
CA PRO A 320 20.12 10.75 -10.01
C PRO A 320 18.97 10.39 -9.06
N CYS A 321 18.80 11.18 -8.00
CA CYS A 321 17.83 10.89 -6.94
C CYS A 321 16.83 12.04 -6.76
N LEU A 322 15.55 11.69 -6.65
CA LEU A 322 14.47 12.61 -6.33
C LEU A 322 13.85 12.19 -4.99
N ILE A 323 14.18 12.93 -3.93
CA ILE A 323 13.69 12.64 -2.58
C ILE A 323 12.36 13.37 -2.36
N TRP A 324 11.31 12.62 -2.06
CA TRP A 324 10.00 13.16 -1.73
C TRP A 324 9.90 13.33 -0.21
N ALA A 325 10.08 14.56 0.25
CA ALA A 325 9.92 14.92 1.65
C ALA A 325 9.26 16.31 1.76
N GLY A 326 7.99 16.29 2.14
CA GLY A 326 7.23 17.46 2.53
C GLY A 326 7.41 17.81 4.01
N ASP A 327 6.43 18.52 4.56
CA ASP A 327 6.50 19.15 5.88
C ASP A 327 6.06 18.21 7.02
N ALA A 328 6.09 16.89 6.78
CA ALA A 328 5.80 15.88 7.79
C ALA A 328 7.05 15.53 8.60
N ALA A 329 6.92 15.42 9.93
CA ALA A 329 8.05 15.06 10.79
C ALA A 329 8.70 13.73 10.41
N ALA A 330 7.91 12.72 10.02
CA ALA A 330 8.42 11.42 9.57
C ALA A 330 9.31 11.54 8.32
N GLU A 331 8.85 12.28 7.32
CA GLU A 331 9.57 12.50 6.06
C GLU A 331 10.85 13.32 6.29
N GLN A 332 10.77 14.35 7.14
CA GLN A 332 11.90 15.20 7.50
C GLN A 332 12.97 14.46 8.32
N LEU A 333 12.59 13.54 9.19
CA LEU A 333 13.52 12.66 9.92
C LEU A 333 14.21 11.69 8.97
N ALA A 334 13.44 11.07 8.07
CA ALA A 334 13.96 10.10 7.12
C ALA A 334 14.90 10.74 6.08
N LEU A 335 14.58 11.95 5.59
CA LEU A 335 15.47 12.75 4.75
C LEU A 335 16.85 12.95 5.41
N ARG A 336 16.86 13.37 6.68
CA ARG A 336 18.09 13.62 7.44
C ARG A 336 18.94 12.37 7.62
N ARG A 337 18.31 11.27 8.03
CA ARG A 337 18.99 9.97 8.15
C ARG A 337 19.52 9.47 6.80
N LEU A 338 18.73 9.57 5.73
CA LEU A 338 19.19 9.17 4.40
C LEU A 338 20.43 9.94 3.99
N LEU A 339 20.40 11.25 4.20
CA LEU A 339 21.53 12.09 3.86
C LEU A 339 22.77 11.74 4.67
N THR A 340 22.72 11.20 5.91
CA THR A 340 23.93 10.73 6.60
C THR A 340 24.55 9.48 5.97
N LEU A 341 23.74 8.64 5.32
CA LEU A 341 24.15 7.38 4.71
C LEU A 341 24.63 7.50 3.26
N MET A 342 24.22 8.57 2.57
CA MET A 342 24.66 8.85 1.20
C MET A 342 25.89 9.78 1.22
N PRO A 343 26.88 9.64 0.31
CA PRO A 343 27.90 10.65 0.10
C PRO A 343 27.28 11.91 -0.55
N ASP A 344 28.00 13.03 -0.51
CA ASP A 344 27.54 14.23 -1.20
C ASP A 344 27.45 13.98 -2.71
N HIS A 345 26.25 14.16 -3.26
CA HIS A 345 25.94 13.84 -4.64
C HIS A 345 25.21 15.01 -5.31
N SER A 346 25.71 15.46 -6.46
CA SER A 346 25.24 16.69 -7.12
C SER A 346 23.89 16.55 -7.81
N GLU A 347 23.44 15.32 -8.09
CA GLU A 347 22.15 15.06 -8.74
C GLU A 347 21.05 14.62 -7.76
N VAL A 348 21.20 14.95 -6.47
CA VAL A 348 20.14 14.77 -5.48
C VAL A 348 19.26 16.01 -5.46
N ARG A 349 17.97 15.81 -5.69
CA ARG A 349 16.95 16.85 -5.67
C ARG A 349 15.86 16.53 -4.66
N LEU A 350 15.36 17.57 -3.99
CA LEU A 350 14.28 17.50 -3.03
C LEU A 350 12.97 17.97 -3.66
N VAL A 351 11.90 17.22 -3.42
CA VAL A 351 10.52 17.60 -3.74
C VAL A 351 9.73 17.74 -2.45
N ASN A 352 9.38 18.98 -2.12
CA ASN A 352 8.46 19.29 -1.03
C ASN A 352 7.04 19.46 -1.62
N ALA A 353 6.34 18.34 -1.77
CA ALA A 353 5.03 18.33 -2.41
C ALA A 353 3.96 19.09 -1.59
N THR A 354 4.06 19.05 -0.25
CA THR A 354 3.12 19.74 0.65
C THR A 354 3.21 21.25 0.46
N SER A 355 4.42 21.80 0.41
CA SER A 355 4.66 23.22 0.20
C SER A 355 4.17 23.69 -1.17
N VAL A 356 4.45 22.94 -2.24
CA VAL A 356 4.01 23.27 -3.61
C VAL A 356 2.49 23.34 -3.71
N LEU A 357 1.77 22.33 -3.20
CA LEU A 357 0.31 22.33 -3.25
C LEU A 357 -0.31 23.39 -2.33
N HIS A 358 0.28 23.64 -1.15
CA HIS A 358 -0.19 24.67 -0.23
C HIS A 358 -0.04 26.09 -0.83
N GLN A 359 1.04 26.37 -1.55
CA GLN A 359 1.23 27.65 -2.25
C GLN A 359 0.15 27.91 -3.32
N GLN A 360 -0.34 26.86 -3.96
CA GLN A 360 -1.39 26.96 -4.99
C GLN A 360 -2.79 27.06 -4.39
N ASN A 361 -3.04 26.36 -3.27
CA ASN A 361 -4.31 26.41 -2.56
C ASN A 361 -4.10 26.51 -1.04
N PRO A 362 -3.97 27.73 -0.48
CA PRO A 362 -3.72 27.92 0.94
C PRO A 362 -4.80 27.34 1.87
N ASN A 363 -6.02 27.15 1.36
CA ASN A 363 -7.14 26.58 2.13
C ASN A 363 -7.07 25.06 2.25
N GLN A 364 -6.22 24.40 1.46
CA GLN A 364 -6.01 22.96 1.52
C GLN A 364 -4.63 22.70 2.14
N ARG A 365 -4.63 21.93 3.24
CA ARG A 365 -3.40 21.52 3.93
C ARG A 365 -3.29 20.02 3.89
N PHE A 366 -2.11 19.54 3.51
CA PHE A 366 -1.75 18.13 3.52
C PHE A 366 -0.84 17.85 4.72
N LYS A 367 -1.08 16.75 5.43
CA LYS A 367 -0.26 16.34 6.59
C LYS A 367 1.11 15.81 6.18
N GLY A 368 1.24 15.34 4.95
CA GLY A 368 2.45 14.81 4.35
C GLY A 368 2.19 14.39 2.92
N THR A 369 3.23 13.89 2.26
CA THR A 369 3.15 13.40 0.87
C THR A 369 2.25 12.16 0.77
N PHE A 370 2.14 11.38 1.85
CA PHE A 370 1.32 10.17 1.93
C PHE A 370 -0.19 10.37 1.72
N GLU A 371 -0.70 11.61 1.82
CA GLU A 371 -2.11 11.95 1.55
C GLU A 371 -2.40 12.25 0.06
N MET A 372 -1.37 12.23 -0.79
CA MET A 372 -1.46 12.64 -2.19
C MET A 372 -1.61 11.45 -3.13
N ASN A 373 -2.50 11.60 -4.12
CA ASN A 373 -2.65 10.63 -5.20
C ASN A 373 -1.68 10.91 -6.36
N ALA A 374 -1.57 9.97 -7.30
CA ALA A 374 -0.66 10.06 -8.44
C ALA A 374 -0.81 11.34 -9.28
N ASN A 375 -2.04 11.82 -9.50
CA ASN A 375 -2.29 13.03 -10.28
C ASN A 375 -1.79 14.29 -9.55
N GLN A 376 -1.95 14.34 -8.23
CA GLN A 376 -1.44 15.45 -7.42
C GLN A 376 0.09 15.47 -7.41
N LEU A 377 0.75 14.30 -7.30
CA LEU A 377 2.21 14.20 -7.39
C LEU A 377 2.74 14.60 -8.76
N GLN A 378 2.04 14.22 -9.85
CA GLN A 378 2.40 14.65 -11.20
C GLN A 378 2.31 16.17 -11.33
N HIS A 379 1.21 16.75 -10.85
CA HIS A 379 1.01 18.20 -10.84
C HIS A 379 2.09 18.95 -10.06
N VAL A 380 2.61 18.39 -8.97
CA VAL A 380 3.76 18.96 -8.23
C VAL A 380 4.99 19.08 -9.14
N LEU A 381 5.32 18.04 -9.92
CA LEU A 381 6.47 18.06 -10.84
C LEU A 381 6.26 19.02 -12.02
N ASP A 382 5.03 19.20 -12.45
CA ASP A 382 4.69 20.11 -13.55
C ASP A 382 4.73 21.59 -13.09
N ALA A 383 4.41 21.84 -11.82
CA ALA A 383 4.29 23.18 -11.27
C ALA A 383 5.58 23.78 -10.70
N ALA A 384 6.50 22.94 -10.20
CA ALA A 384 7.72 23.41 -9.56
C ALA A 384 8.91 22.50 -9.88
N GLU A 385 10.04 23.11 -10.21
CA GLU A 385 11.28 22.36 -10.39
C GLU A 385 11.78 21.79 -9.05
N PRO A 386 12.15 20.50 -9.01
CA PRO A 386 12.77 19.92 -7.82
C PRO A 386 14.07 20.63 -7.43
N VAL A 387 14.18 20.94 -6.14
CA VAL A 387 15.25 21.77 -5.57
C VAL A 387 16.56 20.98 -5.48
N PRO A 388 17.65 21.40 -6.13
CA PRO A 388 18.96 20.75 -5.95
C PRO A 388 19.47 20.90 -4.52
N LEU A 389 19.88 19.79 -3.90
CA LEU A 389 20.48 19.84 -2.57
C LEU A 389 21.98 20.17 -2.70
N SER A 390 22.34 21.42 -2.39
CA SER A 390 23.76 21.83 -2.36
C SER A 390 24.53 21.04 -1.29
N PRO A 391 25.86 20.86 -1.42
CA PRO A 391 26.67 20.21 -0.38
C PRO A 391 26.51 20.87 0.99
N GLN A 392 26.33 22.20 1.04
CA GLN A 392 26.05 22.92 2.28
C GLN A 392 24.69 22.55 2.88
N ALA A 393 23.64 22.43 2.06
CA ALA A 393 22.32 22.00 2.53
C ALA A 393 22.37 20.55 3.04
N GLN A 394 23.04 19.65 2.31
CA GLN A 394 23.23 18.26 2.72
C GLN A 394 23.98 18.17 4.06
N ALA A 395 25.06 18.93 4.23
CA ALA A 395 25.79 19.02 5.50
C ALA A 395 24.91 19.54 6.65
N GLY A 396 24.02 20.50 6.38
CA GLY A 396 23.05 21.00 7.35
C GLY A 396 22.09 19.91 7.85
N TYR A 397 21.51 19.12 6.95
CA TYR A 397 20.65 17.99 7.31
C TYR A 397 21.39 16.91 8.10
N ARG A 398 22.65 16.63 7.76
CA ARG A 398 23.49 15.67 8.50
C ARG A 398 23.76 16.15 9.92
N ALA A 399 24.15 17.41 10.09
CA ALA A 399 24.38 18.00 11.41
C ALA A 399 23.11 18.00 12.26
N ASP A 400 21.95 18.23 11.64
CA ASP A 400 20.66 18.17 12.33
C ASP A 400 20.30 16.74 12.78
N TRP A 401 20.65 15.71 12.00
CA TRP A 401 20.52 14.31 12.43
C TRP A 401 21.38 14.00 13.67
N GLU A 402 22.64 14.43 13.67
CA GLU A 402 23.55 14.25 14.82
C GLU A 402 23.03 14.96 16.08
N ARG A 403 22.49 16.18 15.91
CA ARG A 403 21.80 16.89 16.99
C ARG A 403 20.68 16.03 17.58
N LEU A 404 19.77 15.52 16.73
CA LEU A 404 18.63 14.69 17.16
C LEU A 404 19.05 13.37 17.83
N LEU A 405 20.18 12.78 17.42
CA LEU A 405 20.75 11.59 18.07
C LEU A 405 21.32 11.91 19.47
N SER A 406 21.81 13.14 19.67
CA SER A 406 22.37 13.59 20.95
C SER A 406 21.33 14.08 21.95
N GLU A 407 20.10 14.37 21.51
CA GLU A 407 19.00 14.82 22.36
C GLU A 407 18.42 13.67 23.18
N ASP A 408 18.15 13.94 24.46
CA ASP A 408 17.43 13.01 25.32
C ASP A 408 15.91 13.14 25.07
N GLY A 409 15.35 12.17 24.36
CA GLY A 409 13.91 12.09 24.15
C GLY A 409 13.48 11.04 23.12
N PHE A 410 12.15 10.84 23.07
CA PHE A 410 11.55 9.73 22.33
C PHE A 410 10.36 10.15 21.46
N LEU A 411 10.08 11.44 21.31
CA LEU A 411 9.06 11.96 20.40
C LEU A 411 9.61 13.17 19.66
N ARG A 412 9.43 13.20 18.33
CA ARG A 412 9.84 14.32 17.47
C ARG A 412 8.64 14.84 16.69
N VAL A 413 8.55 16.16 16.62
CA VAL A 413 7.52 16.89 15.87
C VAL A 413 8.18 17.94 14.98
N PHE A 414 7.51 18.32 13.89
CA PHE A 414 7.98 19.35 12.97
C PHE A 414 7.21 20.64 13.22
N GLN A 415 7.90 21.70 13.63
CA GLN A 415 7.32 23.00 13.98
C GLN A 415 8.13 24.13 13.36
N GLY A 416 7.48 25.02 12.60
CA GLY A 416 8.13 26.22 12.04
C GLY A 416 9.43 25.91 11.30
N ASP A 417 9.44 24.84 10.50
CA ASP A 417 10.57 24.31 9.73
C ASP A 417 11.68 23.59 10.51
N MET A 418 11.47 23.31 11.80
CA MET A 418 12.45 22.62 12.66
C MET A 418 11.89 21.33 13.25
N LEU A 419 12.74 20.29 13.32
CA LEU A 419 12.45 19.10 14.10
C LEU A 419 12.79 19.36 15.57
N CYS A 420 11.77 19.24 16.42
CA CYS A 420 11.86 19.42 17.86
C CYS A 420 11.65 18.09 18.57
N THR A 421 12.58 17.72 19.47
CA THR A 421 12.33 16.66 20.45
C THR A 421 11.42 17.19 21.55
N VAL A 422 10.31 16.49 21.79
CA VAL A 422 9.27 16.87 22.76
C VAL A 422 9.01 15.75 23.75
N PRO A 423 8.42 16.03 24.93
CA PRO A 423 8.04 15.00 25.89
C PRO A 423 7.06 13.97 25.30
N LEU A 424 7.09 12.72 25.79
CA LEU A 424 6.14 11.68 25.38
C LEU A 424 4.68 12.07 25.67
N SER A 425 4.46 12.93 26.68
CA SER A 425 3.16 13.46 27.08
C SER A 425 2.63 14.57 26.17
N TYR A 426 3.37 14.98 25.12
CA TYR A 426 3.02 16.12 24.27
C TYR A 426 1.57 16.07 23.71
N TYR A 427 1.04 14.89 23.44
CA TYR A 427 -0.33 14.71 22.92
C TYR A 427 -1.37 14.31 23.99
N ASP A 428 -0.97 14.15 25.25
CA ASP A 428 -1.86 13.66 26.31
C ASP A 428 -3.04 14.62 26.55
N GLU A 429 -2.81 15.94 26.51
CA GLU A 429 -3.88 16.93 26.68
C GLU A 429 -4.94 16.79 25.58
N GLU A 430 -4.53 16.62 24.32
CA GLU A 430 -5.44 16.49 23.19
C GLU A 430 -6.21 15.16 23.22
N ILE A 431 -5.55 14.09 23.67
CA ILE A 431 -6.21 12.79 23.93
C ILE A 431 -7.33 12.99 24.97
N LEU A 432 -7.04 13.64 26.09
CA LEU A 432 -7.99 13.85 27.18
C LEU A 432 -9.15 14.76 26.77
N LYS A 433 -8.89 15.84 26.03
CA LYS A 433 -9.92 16.68 25.41
C LYS A 433 -10.81 15.89 24.45
N THR A 434 -10.22 14.98 23.68
CA THR A 434 -10.97 14.14 22.75
C THR A 434 -11.86 13.12 23.46
N VAL A 435 -11.35 12.46 24.51
CA VAL A 435 -12.17 11.60 25.39
C VAL A 435 -13.32 12.40 25.98
N TYR A 436 -13.07 13.64 26.43
CA TYR A 436 -14.11 14.54 26.91
C TYR A 436 -15.17 14.80 25.82
N ARG A 437 -14.78 15.30 24.65
CA ARG A 437 -15.69 15.62 23.53
C ARG A 437 -16.53 14.43 23.06
N LEU A 438 -15.99 13.21 23.17
CA LEU A 438 -16.70 11.98 22.81
C LEU A 438 -17.65 11.49 23.90
N ASP A 439 -17.93 12.28 24.95
CA ASP A 439 -18.79 11.90 26.08
C ASP A 439 -18.33 10.62 26.81
N ALA A 440 -17.04 10.30 26.76
CA ALA A 440 -16.46 9.18 27.49
C ALA A 440 -16.12 9.60 28.92
N ARG A 441 -17.15 9.79 29.76
CA ARG A 441 -17.05 10.32 31.13
C ARG A 441 -18.22 9.84 31.97
N HIS A 442 -18.13 9.95 33.30
CA HIS A 442 -19.26 9.64 34.21
C HIS A 442 -19.83 8.23 34.03
N GLY A 443 -18.95 7.24 33.89
CA GLY A 443 -19.34 5.84 33.68
C GLY A 443 -19.71 5.47 32.24
N PHE A 444 -19.75 6.45 31.31
CA PHE A 444 -19.87 6.19 29.88
C PHE A 444 -18.51 5.93 29.26
N PHE A 445 -18.41 4.83 28.50
CA PHE A 445 -17.17 4.39 27.86
C PHE A 445 -17.27 4.52 26.34
N LYS A 446 -16.16 4.90 25.69
CA LYS A 446 -16.02 4.85 24.23
C LYS A 446 -14.86 3.97 23.84
N LYS A 447 -14.99 3.25 22.72
CA LYS A 447 -13.93 2.39 22.18
C LYS A 447 -12.65 3.17 21.99
N SER A 448 -11.50 2.61 22.41
CA SER A 448 -10.20 3.28 22.29
C SER A 448 -9.88 3.61 20.83
N ALA A 449 -10.15 2.69 19.90
CA ALA A 449 -10.04 2.95 18.46
C ALA A 449 -10.84 4.18 17.97
N ARG A 450 -12.00 4.50 18.56
CA ARG A 450 -12.78 5.70 18.21
C ARG A 450 -12.09 6.97 18.72
N VAL A 451 -11.54 6.93 19.94
CA VAL A 451 -10.76 8.04 20.51
C VAL A 451 -9.53 8.31 19.66
N ILE A 452 -8.75 7.27 19.33
CA ILE A 452 -7.54 7.38 18.50
C ILE A 452 -7.87 7.98 17.13
N GLY A 453 -8.91 7.46 16.46
CA GLY A 453 -9.34 7.99 15.16
C GLY A 453 -9.77 9.45 15.22
N GLU A 454 -10.42 9.87 16.31
CA GLU A 454 -10.84 11.27 16.48
C GLU A 454 -9.65 12.20 16.78
N VAL A 455 -8.70 11.75 17.61
CA VAL A 455 -7.44 12.47 17.90
C VAL A 455 -6.70 12.73 16.58
N ILE A 456 -6.46 11.67 15.80
CA ILE A 456 -5.74 11.76 14.52
C ILE A 456 -6.54 12.56 13.48
N GLY A 457 -7.87 12.39 13.43
CA GLY A 457 -8.74 12.99 12.43
C GLY A 457 -8.97 14.49 12.62
N GLN A 458 -9.22 14.92 13.87
CA GLN A 458 -9.51 16.33 14.18
C GLN A 458 -8.26 17.18 14.37
N GLY A 459 -7.11 16.56 14.70
CA GLY A 459 -5.84 17.26 14.84
C GLY A 459 -5.02 17.28 13.54
N GLU A 460 -4.13 18.26 13.42
CA GLU A 460 -2.97 18.23 12.51
C GLU A 460 -1.91 17.22 12.99
N LEU A 461 -2.34 16.14 13.65
CA LEU A 461 -1.46 15.16 14.25
C LEU A 461 -0.93 14.22 13.17
N THR A 462 0.39 14.15 13.06
CA THR A 462 1.09 13.30 12.09
C THR A 462 1.71 12.05 12.74
N VAL A 463 1.27 11.70 13.95
CA VAL A 463 1.81 10.57 14.73
C VAL A 463 0.97 9.29 14.53
N SER A 464 1.57 8.12 14.72
CA SER A 464 0.90 6.83 14.52
C SER A 464 -0.19 6.53 15.57
N ASP A 465 -1.19 5.78 15.14
CA ASP A 465 -2.24 5.20 16.00
C ASP A 465 -1.67 4.41 17.18
N SER A 466 -0.66 3.60 16.93
CA SER A 466 0.09 2.82 17.93
C SER A 466 0.73 3.68 19.01
N PHE A 467 1.22 4.88 18.66
CA PHE A 467 1.76 5.81 19.66
C PHE A 467 0.65 6.42 20.51
N ILE A 468 -0.46 6.85 19.90
CA ILE A 468 -1.61 7.39 20.65
C ILE A 468 -2.20 6.30 21.56
N GLU A 469 -2.30 5.06 21.09
CA GLU A 469 -2.75 3.94 21.93
C GLU A 469 -1.80 3.71 23.12
N TYR A 470 -0.49 3.76 22.90
CA TYR A 470 0.49 3.72 23.99
C TYR A 470 0.23 4.82 25.03
N ARG A 471 0.00 6.07 24.60
CA ARG A 471 -0.32 7.16 25.50
C ARG A 471 -1.64 6.96 26.24
N ILE A 472 -2.68 6.47 25.57
CA ILE A 472 -3.96 6.12 26.22
C ILE A 472 -3.74 5.07 27.31
N ARG A 473 -3.00 4.00 27.03
CA ARG A 473 -2.69 2.96 28.05
C ARG A 473 -1.87 3.52 29.20
N HIS A 474 -0.94 4.43 28.91
CA HIS A 474 -0.20 5.13 29.97
C HIS A 474 -1.13 6.01 30.83
N LEU A 475 -2.06 6.76 30.24
CA LEU A 475 -3.05 7.56 30.95
C LEU A 475 -4.01 6.71 31.79
N ILE A 476 -4.28 5.46 31.39
CA ILE A 476 -4.97 4.48 32.23
C ILE A 476 -4.11 4.10 33.44
N GLN A 477 -2.84 3.77 33.21
CA GLN A 477 -1.91 3.37 34.28
C GLN A 477 -1.69 4.47 35.32
N THR A 478 -1.65 5.73 34.90
CA THR A 478 -1.48 6.90 35.78
C THR A 478 -2.79 7.40 36.41
N GLY A 479 -3.91 6.75 36.09
CA GLY A 479 -5.22 7.02 36.69
C GLY A 479 -5.93 8.26 36.15
N ALA A 480 -5.50 8.81 35.00
CA ALA A 480 -6.22 9.87 34.28
C ALA A 480 -7.43 9.32 33.51
N LEU A 481 -7.34 8.07 33.06
CA LEU A 481 -8.41 7.33 32.40
C LEU A 481 -8.76 6.06 33.17
N THR A 482 -10.01 5.64 33.05
CA THR A 482 -10.50 4.30 33.43
C THR A 482 -10.82 3.51 32.17
N TYR A 483 -10.89 2.19 32.27
CA TYR A 483 -11.11 1.33 31.11
C TYR A 483 -12.02 0.13 31.41
N SER A 484 -12.54 -0.45 30.33
CA SER A 484 -13.29 -1.72 30.33
C SER A 484 -12.89 -2.54 29.11
N GLY A 485 -12.66 -3.85 29.29
CA GLY A 485 -12.16 -4.77 28.25
C GLY A 485 -10.69 -5.12 28.41
N GLU A 486 -10.07 -5.62 27.34
CA GLU A 486 -8.68 -6.11 27.31
C GLU A 486 -7.75 -5.09 26.64
N LEU A 487 -6.56 -4.86 27.22
CA LEU A 487 -5.59 -3.83 26.78
C LEU A 487 -4.58 -4.34 25.74
N ASP A 488 -4.84 -5.50 25.14
CA ASP A 488 -3.97 -6.18 24.17
C ASP A 488 -4.07 -5.59 22.75
N ALA A 489 -5.18 -4.90 22.43
CA ALA A 489 -5.36 -4.12 21.20
C ALA A 489 -6.42 -3.01 21.34
N MET A 490 -6.26 -1.91 20.61
CA MET A 490 -7.13 -0.71 20.70
C MET A 490 -8.62 -0.95 20.41
N ARG A 491 -8.95 -2.06 19.75
CA ARG A 491 -10.34 -2.45 19.44
C ARG A 491 -11.01 -3.20 20.60
N HIS A 492 -10.22 -3.75 21.52
CA HIS A 492 -10.69 -4.67 22.56
C HIS A 492 -11.11 -3.96 23.85
N TYR A 493 -10.65 -2.73 24.09
CA TYR A 493 -11.06 -1.94 25.25
C TYR A 493 -11.74 -0.61 24.89
N SER A 494 -12.43 -0.10 25.89
CA SER A 494 -13.04 1.23 25.90
C SER A 494 -12.51 2.03 27.07
N VAL A 495 -12.48 3.36 26.94
CA VAL A 495 -11.97 4.28 27.96
C VAL A 495 -13.02 5.28 28.40
N SER A 496 -12.85 5.82 29.60
CA SER A 496 -13.63 6.91 30.18
C SER A 496 -12.74 7.79 31.05
N LEU A 497 -12.99 9.09 31.09
CA LEU A 497 -12.29 10.01 32.01
C LEU A 497 -12.47 9.55 33.45
N ALA A 498 -11.38 9.53 34.21
CA ALA A 498 -11.44 9.15 35.61
C ALA A 498 -12.16 10.22 36.45
N ASP A 499 -13.19 9.79 37.18
CA ASP A 499 -13.81 10.56 38.25
C ASP A 499 -12.90 10.51 39.48
N ALA A 500 -11.81 11.30 39.47
CA ALA A 500 -10.83 11.28 40.56
C ALA A 500 -11.49 11.46 41.94
N SER A 501 -11.21 10.53 42.85
CA SER A 501 -11.60 10.54 44.26
C SER A 501 -10.34 10.60 45.13
N GLY A 502 -10.13 11.72 45.84
CA GLY A 502 -8.97 11.93 46.73
C GLY A 502 -8.50 13.39 46.81
N PRO A 503 -7.73 13.78 47.84
CA PRO A 503 -7.25 15.15 48.04
C PRO A 503 -6.29 15.63 46.94
N LYS A 504 -6.37 16.91 46.56
CA LYS A 504 -5.65 17.53 45.43
C LYS A 504 -4.12 17.36 45.52
N GLU A 505 -3.55 17.33 46.73
CA GLU A 505 -2.10 17.18 46.92
C GLU A 505 -1.56 15.82 46.45
N GLN A 506 -2.41 14.80 46.31
CA GLN A 506 -2.01 13.43 45.95
C GLN A 506 -2.15 13.13 44.45
N TRP A 507 -2.68 14.06 43.64
CA TRP A 507 -2.89 13.81 42.22
C TRP A 507 -1.58 13.75 41.44
N SER A 508 -1.45 12.75 40.56
CA SER A 508 -0.39 12.68 39.56
C SER A 508 -0.46 13.84 38.57
N HIS A 509 0.61 14.06 37.81
CA HIS A 509 0.65 15.07 36.76
C HIS A 509 -0.48 14.84 35.74
N GLU A 510 -0.67 13.59 35.30
CA GLU A 510 -1.67 13.20 34.31
C GLU A 510 -3.10 13.37 34.84
N GLN A 511 -3.32 13.11 36.14
CA GLN A 511 -4.61 13.37 36.78
C GLN A 511 -4.95 14.87 36.81
N ARG A 512 -3.95 15.73 37.10
CA ARG A 512 -4.13 17.19 37.02
C ARG A 512 -4.40 17.63 35.59
N LEU A 513 -3.67 17.07 34.62
CA LEU A 513 -3.87 17.34 33.20
C LEU A 513 -5.28 16.95 32.74
N ALA A 514 -5.83 15.82 33.20
CA ALA A 514 -7.21 15.42 32.92
C ALA A 514 -8.24 16.42 33.46
N LYS A 515 -8.00 17.01 34.64
CA LYS A 515 -8.86 18.07 35.19
C LYS A 515 -8.74 19.37 34.39
N ALA A 516 -7.52 19.76 34.03
CA ALA A 516 -7.28 20.93 33.19
C ALA A 516 -7.96 20.76 31.81
N ALA A 517 -7.80 19.62 31.17
CA ALA A 517 -8.43 19.29 29.89
C ALA A 517 -9.97 19.33 29.97
N LYS A 518 -10.57 18.79 31.04
CA LYS A 518 -12.00 18.89 31.31
C LYS A 518 -12.46 20.35 31.43
N LEU A 519 -11.74 21.16 32.20
CA LEU A 519 -12.07 22.56 32.44
C LEU A 519 -11.93 23.42 31.19
N LYS A 520 -10.84 23.23 30.42
CA LYS A 520 -10.63 23.86 29.11
C LYS A 520 -11.77 23.50 28.15
N SER A 521 -12.18 22.23 28.11
CA SER A 521 -13.28 21.79 27.24
C SER A 521 -14.62 22.39 27.63
N LEU A 522 -14.94 22.46 28.93
CA LEU A 522 -16.14 23.14 29.45
C LEU A 522 -16.15 24.64 29.09
N LEU A 523 -15.01 25.31 29.26
CA LEU A 523 -14.87 26.72 28.90
C LEU A 523 -15.12 26.94 27.40
N SER A 524 -14.55 26.09 26.54
CA SER A 524 -14.78 26.14 25.10
C SER A 524 -16.27 25.96 24.74
N GLU A 525 -16.93 24.93 25.28
CA GLU A 525 -18.37 24.71 25.07
C GLU A 525 -19.21 25.91 25.55
N MET A 526 -18.88 26.48 26.71
CA MET A 526 -19.56 27.68 27.24
C MET A 526 -19.36 28.91 26.35
N MET A 527 -18.16 29.09 25.78
CA MET A 527 -17.87 30.18 24.86
C MET A 527 -18.62 30.02 23.54
N GLU A 528 -18.65 28.81 22.97
CA GLU A 528 -19.39 28.51 21.73
C GLU A 528 -20.90 28.71 21.91
N MET A 529 -21.48 28.20 23.01
CA MET A 529 -22.88 28.45 23.35
C MET A 529 -23.15 29.94 23.51
N ASN A 530 -22.27 30.68 24.19
CA ASN A 530 -22.43 32.11 24.38
C ASN A 530 -22.38 32.88 23.05
N TYR A 531 -21.47 32.52 22.15
CA TYR A 531 -21.38 33.11 20.83
C TYR A 531 -22.64 32.85 19.99
N THR A 532 -23.05 31.58 19.91
CA THR A 532 -24.21 31.14 19.12
C THR A 532 -25.51 31.78 19.65
N GLU A 533 -25.72 31.74 20.96
CA GLU A 533 -26.92 32.33 21.59
C GLU A 533 -26.94 33.86 21.43
N THR A 534 -25.79 34.54 21.48
CA THR A 534 -25.73 35.99 21.23
C THR A 534 -26.20 36.33 19.81
N GLY A 535 -25.79 35.55 18.81
CA GLY A 535 -26.25 35.75 17.43
C GLY A 535 -27.77 35.57 17.29
N PHE A 536 -28.29 34.46 17.84
CA PHE A 536 -29.73 34.19 17.84
C PHE A 536 -30.55 35.28 18.56
N MET A 537 -30.07 35.77 19.71
CA MET A 537 -30.76 36.82 20.47
C MET A 537 -30.75 38.17 19.74
N GLU A 538 -29.71 38.47 18.95
CA GLU A 538 -29.67 39.68 18.12
C GLU A 538 -30.63 39.58 16.94
N GLU A 539 -30.79 38.40 16.32
CA GLU A 539 -31.83 38.15 15.31
C GLU A 539 -33.25 38.29 15.91
N LEU A 540 -33.50 37.71 17.09
CA LEU A 540 -34.76 37.89 17.81
C LEU A 540 -35.07 39.33 18.17
N ARG A 541 -34.04 40.15 18.47
CA ARG A 541 -34.21 41.57 18.76
C ARG A 541 -34.62 42.38 17.53
N GLN A 542 -34.27 41.91 16.33
CA GLN A 542 -34.60 42.53 15.05
C GLN A 542 -35.93 42.04 14.46
N LEU A 543 -36.53 40.99 15.03
CA LEU A 543 -37.84 40.49 14.64
C LEU A 543 -38.94 41.46 15.07
N ASP A 544 -39.75 41.89 14.10
CA ASP A 544 -40.98 42.64 14.32
C ASP A 544 -42.18 41.88 13.73
N ALA A 545 -43.40 42.28 14.12
CA ALA A 545 -44.62 41.63 13.66
C ALA A 545 -44.87 41.74 12.15
N GLU A 546 -44.30 42.76 11.49
CA GLU A 546 -44.43 43.00 10.05
C GLU A 546 -43.54 42.07 9.23
N SER A 547 -42.31 41.81 9.67
CA SER A 547 -41.35 40.91 9.02
C SER A 547 -41.79 39.44 9.02
N LEU A 548 -42.70 39.06 9.93
CA LEU A 548 -43.31 37.73 9.99
C LEU A 548 -44.63 37.61 9.20
N GLY A 549 -45.11 38.68 8.57
CA GLY A 549 -46.37 38.67 7.80
C GLY A 549 -47.63 38.47 8.66
N LEU A 550 -47.54 38.69 9.97
CA LEU A 550 -48.63 38.43 10.92
C LEU A 550 -49.68 39.55 10.94
N SER A 551 -49.40 40.70 10.34
CA SER A 551 -50.28 41.88 10.31
C SER A 551 -51.59 41.69 9.53
N GLU A 552 -51.69 40.70 8.63
CA GLU A 552 -52.87 40.46 7.78
C GLU A 552 -53.92 39.49 8.36
N LEU A 553 -53.64 38.85 9.51
CA LEU A 553 -54.54 37.87 10.13
C LEU A 553 -55.56 38.56 11.06
N SER A 554 -56.87 38.34 10.86
CA SER A 554 -57.91 38.91 11.72
C SER A 554 -57.76 38.43 13.18
N GLY A 555 -57.45 39.35 14.10
CA GLY A 555 -57.10 39.04 15.49
C GLY A 555 -55.61 39.17 15.82
N SER A 556 -54.78 39.59 14.86
CA SER A 556 -53.32 39.63 14.99
C SER A 556 -52.78 40.64 15.99
N GLU A 557 -53.40 41.81 16.21
CA GLU A 557 -52.85 42.83 17.12
C GLU A 557 -52.62 42.33 18.56
N ALA A 558 -53.53 41.49 19.06
CA ALA A 558 -53.39 40.86 20.38
C ALA A 558 -52.33 39.75 20.38
N LEU A 559 -52.18 39.03 19.27
CA LEU A 559 -51.19 37.96 19.09
C LEU A 559 -49.77 38.53 18.93
N THR A 560 -49.61 39.58 18.13
CA THR A 560 -48.33 40.27 17.89
C THR A 560 -47.86 41.02 19.12
N GLY A 561 -48.77 41.67 19.86
CA GLY A 561 -48.47 42.27 21.16
C GLY A 561 -48.01 41.23 22.19
N ASN A 562 -48.58 40.02 22.17
CA ASN A 562 -48.17 38.93 23.05
C ASN A 562 -46.77 38.41 22.68
N ILE A 563 -46.51 38.12 21.40
CA ILE A 563 -45.21 37.63 20.93
C ILE A 563 -44.09 38.64 21.21
N GLN A 564 -44.31 39.93 20.95
CA GLN A 564 -43.30 40.96 21.24
C GLN A 564 -43.01 41.08 22.74
N THR A 565 -44.05 40.91 23.57
CA THR A 565 -43.89 40.92 25.04
C THR A 565 -43.09 39.70 25.51
N GLU A 566 -43.34 38.51 24.94
CA GLU A 566 -42.58 37.29 25.22
C GLU A 566 -41.11 37.42 24.78
N ILE A 567 -40.83 37.99 23.60
CA ILE A 567 -39.46 38.28 23.13
C ILE A 567 -38.75 39.25 24.08
N ASN A 568 -39.40 40.35 24.45
CA ASN A 568 -38.80 41.33 25.37
C ASN A 568 -38.52 40.73 26.75
N HIS A 569 -39.41 39.87 27.26
CA HIS A 569 -39.19 39.15 28.51
C HIS A 569 -38.00 38.19 28.39
N LEU A 570 -37.92 37.41 27.30
CA LEU A 570 -36.79 36.52 27.03
C LEU A 570 -35.47 37.28 26.97
N LEU A 571 -35.40 38.39 26.23
CA LEU A 571 -34.21 39.25 26.12
C LEU A 571 -33.76 39.79 27.49
N SER A 572 -34.70 40.20 28.34
CA SER A 572 -34.37 40.65 29.70
C SER A 572 -33.77 39.52 30.55
N THR A 573 -34.36 38.32 30.52
CA THR A 573 -33.83 37.17 31.27
C THR A 573 -32.50 36.67 30.73
N TYR A 574 -32.29 36.79 29.42
CA TYR A 574 -31.05 36.41 28.74
C TYR A 574 -29.87 37.28 29.18
N GLU A 575 -30.03 38.61 29.31
CA GLU A 575 -28.92 39.48 29.74
C GLU A 575 -28.42 39.13 31.15
N ASP A 576 -29.33 38.82 32.09
CA ASP A 576 -28.95 38.36 33.42
C ASP A 576 -28.20 37.02 33.37
N HIS A 577 -28.69 36.07 32.58
CA HIS A 577 -28.05 34.77 32.38
C HIS A 577 -26.66 34.91 31.74
N LYS A 578 -26.52 35.80 30.76
CA LYS A 578 -25.25 36.11 30.10
C LYS A 578 -24.21 36.67 31.08
N ILE A 579 -24.60 37.61 31.94
CA ILE A 579 -23.72 38.17 32.98
C ILE A 579 -23.25 37.06 33.94
N GLN A 580 -24.17 36.22 34.42
CA GLN A 580 -23.84 35.11 35.30
C GLN A 580 -22.91 34.10 34.64
N ARG A 581 -23.17 33.74 33.37
CA ARG A 581 -22.33 32.84 32.59
C ARG A 581 -20.91 33.39 32.43
N VAL A 582 -20.75 34.67 32.08
CA VAL A 582 -19.43 35.31 31.95
C VAL A 582 -18.69 35.34 33.29
N SER A 583 -19.40 35.58 34.40
CA SER A 583 -18.81 35.51 35.75
C SER A 583 -18.32 34.11 36.11
N LEU A 584 -19.09 33.08 35.76
CA LEU A 584 -18.70 31.68 35.95
C LEU A 584 -17.47 31.33 35.09
N MET A 585 -17.45 31.71 33.81
CA MET A 585 -16.30 31.47 32.91
C MET A 585 -15.02 32.08 33.50
N ARG A 586 -15.05 33.33 33.97
CA ARG A 586 -13.89 33.97 34.64
C ARG A 586 -13.45 33.23 35.91
N SER A 587 -14.39 32.66 36.66
CA SER A 587 -14.07 31.90 37.88
C SER A 587 -13.41 30.56 37.55
N LEU A 588 -13.88 29.90 36.48
CA LEU A 588 -13.29 28.67 35.96
C LEU A 588 -11.90 28.93 35.35
N GLU A 589 -11.69 30.04 34.64
CA GLU A 589 -10.35 30.45 34.17
C GLU A 589 -9.36 30.61 35.32
N LYS A 590 -9.76 31.24 36.44
CA LYS A 590 -8.92 31.34 37.63
C LYS A 590 -8.60 29.97 38.23
N ALA A 591 -9.57 29.06 38.26
CA ALA A 591 -9.33 27.70 38.72
C ALA A 591 -8.36 26.93 37.80
N LEU A 592 -8.42 27.17 36.49
CA LEU A 592 -7.48 26.60 35.52
C LEU A 592 -6.06 27.07 35.78
N ILE A 593 -5.85 28.37 35.98
CA ILE A 593 -4.54 28.94 36.32
C ILE A 593 -3.99 28.29 37.60
N GLN A 594 -4.81 28.06 38.61
CA GLN A 594 -4.40 27.38 39.85
C GLN A 594 -4.10 25.89 39.68
N ILE A 595 -4.61 25.24 38.64
CA ILE A 595 -4.24 23.85 38.31
C ILE A 595 -2.88 23.87 37.61
N ASP A 596 -2.70 24.76 36.65
CA ASP A 596 -1.48 24.90 35.84
C ASP A 596 -0.28 25.41 36.65
N GLU A 597 -0.45 26.38 37.56
CA GLU A 597 0.62 26.89 38.44
C GLU A 597 1.15 25.85 39.44
N THR A 598 0.35 24.81 39.72
CA THR A 598 0.76 23.69 40.58
C THR A 598 1.37 22.52 39.80
N ALA A 599 1.36 22.57 38.47
CA ALA A 599 2.08 21.59 37.65
C ALA A 599 3.60 21.87 37.76
N PRO A 600 4.45 20.83 37.89
CA PRO A 600 5.88 21.04 37.80
C PRO A 600 6.21 21.69 36.44
N LYS A 601 7.03 22.76 36.47
CA LYS A 601 7.63 23.32 35.26
C LYS A 601 8.70 22.33 34.82
N GLU A 602 8.36 21.42 33.90
CA GLU A 602 9.33 20.58 33.20
C GLU A 602 10.10 21.39 32.15
#